data_AF-A0A3D0JRT9-F1
#
_entry.id   AF-A0A3D0JRT9-F1
#
_cell.length_a   1.000
_cell.length_b   1.000
_cell.length_c   1.000
_cell.angle_alpha   90.00
_cell.angle_beta   90.00
_cell.angle_gamma   90.00
#
_symmetry.space_group_name_H-M   'P 1'
#
loop_
_entity.id
_entity.type
_entity.pdbx_description
1 polymer ?
#
loop_
_entity_poly.entity_id
_entity_poly.type
_entity_poly.pdbx_seq_one_letter_code
_entity_poly.pdbx_strand_id
1 'polypeptide(L)'
;RMATNNPRYREEALQINRNRLLYSGRTDVVVGDKRIILHLDREVNDQVDVTQSLDWFEIFPPTPYRVGFRQDSHRLRFDAGLRMLRESGDYLHIERRYLTD
;
A
#
# COMPACT_ATOMS: atom_id res chain seq x y z
N ARG A 1 -1.34 14.91 -23.64
CA ARG A 1 -0.56 15.22 -22.41
C ARG A 1 -1.53 15.15 -21.24
N MET A 2 -1.33 14.24 -20.28
CA MET A 2 -2.26 14.07 -19.15
C MET A 2 -2.10 15.20 -18.13
N ALA A 3 -0.89 15.43 -17.60
CA ALA A 3 -0.65 16.43 -16.56
C ALA A 3 -0.99 17.86 -16.99
N THR A 4 -0.59 18.29 -18.20
CA THR A 4 -0.85 19.68 -18.66
C THR A 4 -2.32 20.01 -18.87
N ASN A 5 -3.17 19.00 -19.07
CA ASN A 5 -4.60 19.19 -19.29
C ASN A 5 -5.40 19.08 -17.97
N ASN A 6 -4.74 18.83 -16.84
CA ASN A 6 -5.35 18.63 -15.54
C ASN A 6 -4.63 19.52 -14.51
N PRO A 7 -4.92 20.82 -14.42
CA PRO A 7 -4.15 21.76 -13.59
C PRO A 7 -4.22 21.47 -12.08
N ARG A 8 -5.19 20.64 -11.64
CA ARG A 8 -5.31 20.17 -10.25
C ARG A 8 -4.60 18.85 -9.98
N TYR A 9 -4.08 18.19 -11.02
CA TYR A 9 -3.27 16.98 -10.88
C TYR A 9 -1.85 17.35 -10.44
N ARG A 10 -1.32 16.60 -9.48
CA ARG A 10 0.07 16.68 -9.05
C ARG A 10 0.60 15.28 -8.75
N GLU A 11 1.87 15.08 -9.05
CA GLU A 11 2.62 13.92 -8.58
C GLU A 11 3.25 14.26 -7.24
N GLU A 12 3.06 13.40 -6.24
CA GLU A 12 3.69 13.51 -4.93
C GLU A 12 4.69 12.37 -4.77
N ALA A 13 5.98 12.72 -4.72
CA ALA A 13 7.07 11.76 -4.68
C ALA A 13 7.11 11.00 -3.34
N LEU A 14 6.80 11.67 -2.23
CA LEU A 14 6.86 11.08 -0.90
C LEU A 14 5.48 10.56 -0.50
N GLN A 15 5.34 9.23 -0.38
CA GLN A 15 4.05 8.62 -0.08
C GLN A 15 3.44 9.14 1.23
N ILE A 16 4.26 9.40 2.26
CA ILE A 16 3.81 9.95 3.55
C ILE A 16 3.11 11.31 3.41
N ASN A 17 3.52 12.14 2.45
CA ASN A 17 2.88 13.43 2.23
C ASN A 17 1.45 13.28 1.68
N ARG A 18 1.14 12.18 1.00
CA ARG A 18 -0.19 11.94 0.45
C ARG A 18 -1.23 11.81 1.57
N ASN A 19 -0.92 11.11 2.65
CA ASN A 19 -1.79 11.01 3.83
C ASN A 19 -2.02 12.38 4.45
N ARG A 20 -0.95 13.15 4.69
CA ARG A 20 -1.05 14.52 5.24
C ARG A 20 -1.93 15.41 4.37
N LEU A 21 -1.77 15.36 3.05
CA LEU A 21 -2.54 16.17 2.11
C LEU A 21 -4.01 15.76 2.06
N LEU A 22 -4.30 14.45 2.12
CA LEU A 22 -5.66 13.92 2.12
C LEU A 22 -6.40 14.26 3.42
N TYR A 23 -5.85 13.87 4.57
CA TYR A 23 -6.47 14.09 5.89
C TYR A 23 -6.55 15.56 6.30
N SER A 24 -5.71 16.44 5.74
CA SER A 24 -5.85 17.90 5.97
C SER A 24 -6.82 18.59 5.02
N GLY A 25 -7.44 17.87 4.07
CA GLY A 25 -8.31 18.44 3.04
C GLY A 25 -7.57 19.30 2.00
N ARG A 26 -6.25 19.19 1.91
CA ARG A 26 -5.43 19.89 0.89
C ARG A 26 -5.43 19.18 -0.46
N THR A 27 -6.00 17.98 -0.53
CA THR A 27 -6.24 17.22 -1.75
C THR A 27 -7.52 16.40 -1.55
N ASP A 28 -8.35 16.31 -2.58
CA ASP A 28 -9.62 15.58 -2.48
C ASP A 28 -9.45 14.07 -2.67
N VAL A 29 -8.46 13.65 -3.48
CA VAL A 29 -8.25 12.26 -3.88
C VAL A 29 -6.76 11.91 -3.91
N VAL A 30 -6.42 10.74 -3.37
CA VAL A 30 -5.13 10.07 -3.53
C VAL A 30 -5.36 8.73 -4.21
N VAL A 31 -4.54 8.41 -5.22
CA VAL A 31 -4.47 7.07 -5.81
C VAL A 31 -3.26 6.34 -5.22
N GLY A 32 -3.50 5.20 -4.57
CA GLY A 32 -2.46 4.41 -3.91
C GLY A 32 -2.96 3.06 -3.42
N ASP A 33 -2.04 2.26 -2.89
CA ASP A 33 -2.38 0.97 -2.25
C ASP A 33 -2.98 1.24 -0.86
N LYS A 34 -4.14 0.64 -0.60
CA LYS A 34 -4.86 0.81 0.68
C LYS A 34 -4.00 0.44 1.89
N ARG A 35 -3.25 -0.67 1.81
CA ARG A 35 -2.42 -1.12 2.95
C ARG A 35 -1.28 -0.15 3.24
N ILE A 36 -0.71 0.44 2.19
CA ILE A 36 0.34 1.45 2.32
C ILE A 36 -0.21 2.72 2.98
N ILE A 37 -1.38 3.19 2.54
CA ILE A 37 -2.02 4.38 3.13
C ILE A 37 -2.29 4.12 4.62
N LEU A 38 -2.98 3.04 4.97
CA LEU A 38 -3.29 2.71 6.36
C LEU A 38 -2.03 2.56 7.23
N HIS A 39 -0.99 1.90 6.70
CA HIS A 39 0.27 1.75 7.43
C HIS A 39 0.94 3.10 7.75
N LEU A 40 0.85 4.08 6.83
CA LEU A 40 1.47 5.40 7.00
C LEU A 40 0.67 6.32 7.93
N ASP A 41 -0.57 5.99 8.29
CA ASP A 41 -1.38 6.79 9.21
C ASP A 41 -0.70 6.92 10.58
N ARG A 42 -0.07 5.85 11.05
CA ARG A 42 0.69 5.86 12.31
C ARG A 42 1.90 6.79 12.31
N GLU A 43 2.42 7.14 11.13
CA GLU A 43 3.58 8.01 10.95
C GLU A 43 3.20 9.50 10.82
N VAL A 44 1.89 9.81 10.74
CA VAL A 44 1.38 11.17 10.55
C VAL A 44 0.26 11.55 11.53
N ASN A 45 -0.11 10.65 12.44
CA ASN A 45 -1.20 10.86 13.41
C ASN A 45 -0.94 12.01 14.40
N ASP A 46 0.30 12.45 14.53
CA ASP A 46 0.71 13.62 15.31
C ASP A 46 0.53 14.95 14.56
N GLN A 47 0.25 14.90 13.25
CA GLN A 47 0.19 16.04 12.35
C GLN A 47 -1.19 16.27 11.74
N VAL A 48 -1.97 15.20 11.56
CA VAL A 48 -3.32 15.25 10.99
C VAL A 48 -4.22 14.25 11.72
N ASP A 49 -5.52 14.54 11.76
CA ASP A 49 -6.50 13.58 12.27
C ASP A 49 -6.66 12.45 11.25
N VAL A 50 -6.14 11.26 11.57
CA VAL A 50 -6.26 10.06 10.72
C VAL A 50 -7.48 9.19 11.06
N THR A 51 -8.30 9.61 12.05
CA THR A 51 -9.49 8.85 12.50
C THR A 51 -10.74 9.16 11.66
N GLN A 52 -10.68 10.20 10.84
CA GLN A 52 -11.71 10.54 9.86
C GLN A 52 -11.90 9.40 8.85
N SER A 53 -13.16 9.13 8.53
CA SER A 53 -13.54 8.11 7.55
C SER A 53 -13.09 8.51 6.14
N LEU A 54 -12.48 7.59 5.42
CA LEU A 54 -12.16 7.72 3.99
C LEU A 54 -13.04 6.81 3.15
N ASP A 55 -13.48 7.31 2.00
CA ASP A 55 -14.13 6.49 0.98
C ASP A 55 -13.08 5.78 0.11
N TRP A 56 -13.25 4.47 -0.07
CA TRP A 56 -12.33 3.61 -0.82
C TRP A 56 -12.94 3.15 -2.13
N PHE A 57 -12.21 3.36 -3.23
CA PHE A 57 -12.63 2.97 -4.58
C PHE A 57 -11.60 2.03 -5.23
N GLU A 58 -12.00 0.82 -5.55
CA GLU A 58 -11.16 -0.16 -6.25
C GLU A 58 -11.17 0.11 -7.76
N ILE A 59 -10.32 1.03 -8.21
CA ILE A 59 -10.23 1.44 -9.63
C ILE A 59 -9.32 0.54 -10.48
N PHE A 60 -8.58 -0.38 -9.84
CA PHE A 60 -7.72 -1.36 -10.49
C PHE A 60 -7.95 -2.75 -9.89
N PRO A 61 -7.83 -3.84 -10.68
CA PRO A 61 -7.88 -5.18 -10.14
C PRO A 61 -6.73 -5.44 -9.15
N PRO A 62 -6.89 -6.36 -8.18
CA PRO A 62 -5.82 -6.73 -7.26
C PRO A 62 -4.57 -7.20 -7.99
N THR A 63 -3.39 -6.73 -7.55
CA THR A 63 -2.10 -7.16 -8.11
C THR A 63 -1.56 -8.35 -7.32
N PRO A 64 -1.39 -9.54 -7.93
CA PRO A 64 -0.74 -10.66 -7.28
C PRO A 64 0.78 -10.41 -7.21
N TYR A 65 1.26 -9.94 -6.06
CA TYR A 65 2.68 -9.67 -5.85
C TYR A 65 3.54 -10.94 -6.00
N ARG A 66 4.67 -10.79 -6.68
CA ARG A 66 5.66 -11.86 -6.91
C ARG A 66 7.05 -11.31 -6.65
N VAL A 67 7.95 -12.19 -6.24
CA VAL A 67 9.37 -11.84 -6.06
C VAL A 67 10.13 -12.22 -7.32
N GLY A 68 10.93 -11.29 -7.85
CA GLY A 68 11.83 -11.54 -8.97
C GLY A 68 13.18 -12.05 -8.50
N PHE A 69 13.69 -13.12 -9.14
CA PHE A 69 15.01 -13.70 -8.85
C PHE A 69 15.88 -13.73 -10.10
N ARG A 70 17.18 -13.44 -9.94
CA ARG A 70 18.17 -13.56 -11.03
C ARG A 70 18.57 -15.01 -11.33
N GLN A 71 18.54 -15.87 -10.32
CA GLN A 71 18.95 -17.28 -10.42
C GLN A 71 17.75 -18.17 -10.12
N ASP A 72 17.56 -19.19 -10.95
CA ASP A 72 16.45 -20.12 -10.80
C ASP A 72 16.50 -20.91 -9.48
N SER A 73 17.72 -21.24 -9.02
CA SER A 73 17.94 -21.90 -7.74
C SER A 73 17.38 -21.11 -6.55
N HIS A 74 17.48 -19.78 -6.58
CA HIS A 74 16.91 -18.91 -5.53
C HIS A 74 15.39 -18.89 -5.60
N ARG A 75 14.82 -18.81 -6.79
CA ARG A 75 13.37 -18.91 -7.00
C ARG A 75 12.82 -20.22 -6.45
N LEU A 76 13.45 -21.35 -6.80
CA LEU A 76 13.01 -22.68 -6.33
C LEU A 76 13.05 -22.81 -4.80
N ARG A 77 14.12 -22.30 -4.16
CA ARG A 77 14.23 -22.28 -2.69
C ARG A 77 13.16 -21.39 -2.05
N PHE A 78 12.90 -20.22 -2.62
CA PHE A 78 11.84 -19.33 -2.15
C PHE A 78 10.46 -19.98 -2.29
N ASP A 79 10.16 -20.57 -3.45
CA ASP A 79 8.87 -21.23 -3.70
C ASP A 79 8.64 -22.39 -2.73
N ALA A 80 9.69 -23.16 -2.39
CA ALA A 80 9.61 -24.22 -1.39
C ALA A 80 9.31 -23.67 0.01
N GLY A 81 10.03 -22.64 0.46
CA GLY A 81 9.78 -21.99 1.75
C GLY A 81 8.39 -21.34 1.84
N LEU A 82 7.93 -20.70 0.76
CA LEU A 82 6.61 -20.10 0.70
C LEU A 82 5.49 -21.15 0.78
N ARG A 83 5.66 -22.33 0.16
CA ARG A 83 4.72 -23.44 0.34
C ARG A 83 4.68 -23.89 1.80
N MET A 84 5.84 -24.09 2.43
CA MET A 84 5.91 -24.49 3.85
C MET A 84 5.20 -23.48 4.76
N LEU A 85 5.41 -22.17 4.58
CA LEU A 85 4.72 -21.12 5.35
C LEU A 85 3.20 -21.09 5.15
N ARG A 86 2.74 -21.45 3.95
CA ARG A 86 1.31 -21.54 3.65
C ARG A 86 0.69 -22.79 4.29
N GLU A 87 1.38 -23.91 4.22
CA GLU A 87 0.95 -25.19 4.81
C GLU A 87 0.92 -25.13 6.34
N SER A 88 1.89 -24.42 6.96
CA SER A 88 1.91 -24.22 8.43
C SER A 88 0.88 -23.20 8.92
N GLY A 89 0.35 -22.35 8.04
CA GLY A 89 -0.52 -21.23 8.39
C GLY A 89 0.21 -19.96 8.86
N ASP A 90 1.54 -20.00 8.96
CA ASP A 90 2.36 -18.85 9.36
C ASP A 90 2.22 -17.67 8.39
N TYR A 91 2.03 -17.95 7.10
CA TYR A 91 1.78 -16.92 6.09
C TYR A 91 0.55 -16.06 6.46
N LEU A 92 -0.54 -16.70 6.91
CA LEU A 92 -1.75 -16.00 7.32
C LEU A 92 -1.53 -15.21 8.63
N HIS A 93 -0.68 -15.71 9.54
CA HIS A 93 -0.32 -14.97 10.74
C HIS A 93 0.43 -13.67 10.40
N ILE A 94 1.35 -13.72 9.43
CA ILE A 94 2.04 -12.54 8.92
C ILE A 94 1.03 -11.56 8.31
N GLU A 95 0.11 -12.02 7.46
CA GLU A 95 -0.90 -11.13 6.87
C GLU A 95 -1.77 -10.45 7.92
N ARG A 96 -2.27 -11.21 8.91
CA ARG A 96 -3.09 -10.66 9.99
C ARG A 96 -2.35 -9.59 10.79
N ARG A 97 -1.07 -9.79 11.08
CA ARG A 97 -0.25 -8.80 11.80
C ARG A 97 -0.29 -7.41 11.15
N TYR A 98 -0.40 -7.34 9.82
CA TYR A 98 -0.41 -6.07 9.07
C TYR A 98 -1.79 -5.66 8.54
N LEU A 99 -2.83 -6.45 8.79
CA LEU A 99 -4.23 -6.14 8.45
C LEU A 99 -5.04 -5.61 9.64
N THR A 100 -4.48 -5.70 10.85
CA THR A 100 -5.14 -5.29 12.10
C THR A 100 -4.63 -3.94 12.62
N ASP A 101 -3.66 -3.34 11.92
CA ASP A 101 -3.29 -1.92 12.02
C ASP A 101 -4.18 -1.12 11.06
#